data_AF-A0A183BTH2-F1
#
_entry.id   AF-A0A183BTH2-F1
#
_cell.length_a   1.000
_cell.length_b   1.000
_cell.length_c   1.000
_cell.angle_alpha   90.00
_cell.angle_beta   90.00
_cell.angle_gamma   90.00
#
_symmetry.space_group_name_H-M   'P 1'
#
loop_
_entity.id
_entity.type
_entity.pdbx_description
1 polymer ?
#
loop_
_entity_poly.entity_id
_entity_poly.type
_entity_poly.pdbx_seq_one_letter_code
_entity_poly.pdbx_strand_id
1 'polypeptide(L)'
;MNMSEWENRVITWWAYHRGMNHLDQYGVNYFSIRNKKGSELFLGVDALGLTISAFHGPKFATFNDKKFVIKPVDKKVQDFVFYAPRLRINKRILREMCAREAAEQKQHEYEAKMLSMKEEMESAQLDLEVAQGRIRRLKDQIYELNE
;
A
#
# COMPACT_ATOMS: atom_id res chain seq x y z
N MET A 1 22.32 -32.16 13.35
CA MET A 1 21.39 -31.84 12.23
C MET A 1 22.26 -31.55 11.02
N ASN A 2 22.17 -32.40 10.01
CA ASN A 2 22.98 -32.26 8.79
C ASN A 2 22.25 -31.41 7.73
N MET A 3 22.96 -31.01 6.68
CA MET A 3 22.44 -30.12 5.63
C MET A 3 21.17 -30.67 4.98
N SER A 4 21.13 -31.97 4.71
CA SER A 4 20.00 -32.65 4.06
C SER A 4 18.77 -32.75 4.96
N GLU A 5 18.94 -32.91 6.27
CA GLU A 5 17.85 -32.84 7.25
C GLU A 5 17.30 -31.42 7.39
N TRP A 6 18.16 -30.41 7.29
CA TRP A 6 17.74 -29.01 7.28
C TRP A 6 16.96 -28.67 6.02
N GLU A 7 17.46 -29.04 4.85
CA GLU A 7 16.80 -28.82 3.56
C GLU A 7 15.43 -29.51 3.51
N ASN A 8 15.34 -30.77 3.95
CA ASN A 8 14.06 -31.48 3.97
C ASN A 8 13.03 -30.82 4.90
N ARG A 9 13.45 -30.27 6.05
CA ARG A 9 12.56 -29.54 6.96
C ARG A 9 12.09 -28.22 6.36
N VAL A 10 12.98 -27.49 5.68
CA VAL A 10 12.65 -26.23 5.00
C VAL A 10 11.70 -26.46 3.82
N ILE A 11 11.96 -27.50 3.00
CA ILE A 11 11.11 -27.85 1.85
C ILE A 11 9.73 -28.29 2.31
N THR A 12 9.65 -29.11 3.37
CA THR A 12 8.38 -29.57 3.93
C THR A 12 7.59 -28.42 4.54
N TRP A 13 8.26 -27.51 5.26
CA TRP A 13 7.64 -26.31 5.80
C TRP A 13 7.13 -25.38 4.69
N TRP A 14 7.92 -25.13 3.65
CA TRP A 14 7.53 -24.30 2.51
C TRP A 14 6.37 -24.91 1.71
N ALA A 15 6.35 -26.22 1.51
CA ALA A 15 5.26 -26.91 0.84
C ALA A 15 3.95 -26.82 1.64
N TYR A 16 4.02 -26.91 2.97
CA TYR A 16 2.85 -26.77 3.86
C TYR A 16 2.28 -25.34 3.89
N HIS A 17 3.13 -24.34 3.63
CA HIS A 17 2.78 -22.92 3.71
C HIS A 17 2.76 -22.23 2.34
N ARG A 18 2.88 -22.98 1.23
CA ARG A 18 2.71 -22.45 -0.13
C ARG A 18 1.28 -21.90 -0.26
N GLY A 19 1.17 -20.58 -0.38
CA GLY A 19 -0.11 -19.88 -0.45
C GLY A 19 -0.54 -19.20 0.86
N MET A 20 0.22 -19.33 1.94
CA MET A 20 0.09 -18.48 3.12
C MET A 20 1.00 -17.26 2.97
N ASN A 21 0.41 -16.09 2.70
CA ASN A 21 1.12 -14.82 2.82
C ASN A 21 1.34 -14.52 4.31
N HIS A 22 2.42 -15.05 4.88
CA HIS A 22 2.86 -14.65 6.23
C HIS A 22 3.35 -13.20 6.30
N LEU A 23 3.37 -12.49 5.16
CA LEU A 23 3.56 -11.05 5.09
C LEU A 23 2.29 -10.24 5.39
N ASP A 24 1.10 -10.86 5.44
CA ASP A 24 -0.18 -10.17 5.71
C ASP A 24 -0.30 -9.67 7.16
N GLN A 25 0.67 -9.97 8.03
CA GLN A 25 0.70 -9.49 9.43
C GLN A 25 1.80 -8.44 9.68
N TYR A 26 2.72 -8.22 8.74
CA TYR A 26 3.73 -7.17 8.84
C TYR A 26 3.16 -5.86 8.29
N GLY A 27 2.88 -4.90 9.17
CA GLY A 27 2.32 -3.60 8.80
C GLY A 27 0.82 -3.45 9.04
N VAL A 28 0.16 -4.47 9.58
CA VAL A 28 -1.26 -4.38 9.97
C VAL A 28 -1.39 -4.05 11.46
N ASN A 29 -1.93 -2.87 11.75
CA ASN A 29 -2.25 -2.42 13.10
C ASN A 29 -3.64 -2.90 13.50
N TYR A 30 -3.74 -3.79 14.49
CA TYR A 30 -5.02 -4.29 15.00
C TYR A 30 -5.56 -3.48 16.18
N PHE A 31 -6.83 -3.11 16.12
CA PHE A 31 -7.55 -2.40 17.18
C PHE A 31 -8.81 -3.17 17.58
N SER A 32 -9.01 -3.35 18.89
CA SER A 32 -10.27 -3.89 19.41
C SER A 32 -11.39 -2.86 19.25
N ILE A 33 -12.48 -3.28 18.61
CA ILE A 33 -13.67 -2.48 18.33
C ILE A 33 -14.95 -3.26 18.67
N ARG A 34 -16.09 -2.57 18.75
CA ARG A 34 -17.41 -3.18 18.92
C ARG A 34 -18.39 -2.66 17.87
N ASN A 35 -19.27 -3.53 17.37
CA ASN A 35 -20.36 -3.11 16.48
C ASN A 35 -21.56 -2.53 17.27
N LYS A 36 -22.60 -2.06 16.57
CA LYS A 36 -23.85 -1.57 17.20
C LYS A 36 -24.54 -2.60 18.11
N LYS A 37 -24.34 -3.90 17.87
CA LYS A 37 -24.89 -5.00 18.67
C LYS A 37 -24.00 -5.37 19.86
N GLY A 38 -22.89 -4.67 20.08
CA GLY A 38 -21.93 -4.93 21.16
C GLY A 38 -20.99 -6.11 20.92
N SER A 39 -20.99 -6.72 19.74
CA SER A 39 -20.06 -7.81 19.41
C SER A 39 -18.63 -7.27 19.32
N GLU A 40 -17.68 -7.95 19.96
CA GLU A 40 -16.26 -7.62 19.86
C GLU A 40 -15.67 -8.10 18.53
N LEU A 41 -14.98 -7.18 17.86
CA LEU A 41 -14.33 -7.37 16.57
C LEU A 41 -12.93 -6.74 16.64
N PHE A 42 -12.09 -7.05 15.65
CA PHE A 42 -10.83 -6.34 15.41
C PHE A 42 -10.90 -5.57 14.10
N LEU A 43 -10.38 -4.36 14.12
CA LEU A 43 -10.10 -3.55 12.94
C LEU A 43 -8.60 -3.64 12.66
N GLY A 44 -8.23 -4.29 11.58
CA GLY A 44 -6.89 -4.20 10.99
C GLY A 44 -6.80 -2.95 10.11
N VAL A 45 -5.75 -2.15 10.31
CA VAL A 45 -5.42 -1.00 9.47
C VAL A 45 -4.05 -1.26 8.87
N ASP A 46 -3.95 -1.25 7.54
CA ASP A 46 -2.71 -1.43 6.82
C ASP A 46 -2.62 -0.49 5.60
N ALA A 47 -1.55 -0.65 4.81
CA ALA A 47 -1.34 0.14 3.60
C ALA A 47 -2.35 -0.15 2.48
N LEU A 48 -3.07 -1.29 2.54
CA LEU A 48 -4.06 -1.70 1.55
C LEU A 48 -5.49 -1.28 1.93
N GLY A 49 -5.78 -1.12 3.22
CA GLY A 49 -7.08 -0.66 3.68
C GLY A 49 -7.46 -1.04 5.10
N LEU A 50 -8.76 -1.31 5.28
CA LEU A 50 -9.37 -1.63 6.55
C LEU A 50 -9.95 -3.05 6.48
N THR A 51 -9.54 -3.91 7.40
CA THR A 51 -10.03 -5.29 7.51
C THR A 51 -10.77 -5.48 8.83
N ILE A 52 -11.92 -6.16 8.82
CA ILE A 52 -12.67 -6.48 10.03
C ILE A 52 -12.63 -7.99 10.26
N SER A 53 -12.19 -8.41 11.44
CA SER A 53 -12.20 -9.82 11.85
C SER A 53 -12.95 -10.03 13.17
N ALA A 54 -13.56 -11.21 13.33
CA ALA A 54 -14.33 -11.55 14.53
C ALA A 54 -13.42 -12.01 15.69
N PHE A 55 -13.72 -11.59 16.91
CA PHE A 55 -13.07 -12.12 18.11
C PHE A 55 -13.71 -13.45 18.54
N HIS A 56 -12.91 -14.46 18.89
CA HIS A 56 -13.38 -15.78 19.36
C HIS A 56 -13.01 -16.06 20.83
N GLY A 57 -12.58 -15.05 21.60
CA GLY A 57 -12.22 -15.19 23.01
C GLY A 57 -13.35 -14.89 23.99
N PRO A 58 -13.14 -15.15 25.30
CA PRO A 58 -14.14 -14.93 26.34
C PRO A 58 -14.50 -13.44 26.49
N LYS A 59 -15.80 -13.16 26.58
CA LYS A 59 -16.37 -11.81 26.56
C LYS A 59 -16.23 -11.12 27.93
N PHE A 60 -15.46 -10.03 28.01
CA PHE A 60 -15.39 -9.19 29.22
C PHE A 60 -15.61 -7.68 28.94
N ALA A 61 -16.69 -7.16 29.53
CA ALA A 61 -16.95 -5.79 30.02
C ALA A 61 -17.02 -4.55 29.08
N THR A 62 -18.17 -3.85 29.20
CA THR A 62 -18.46 -2.42 29.54
C THR A 62 -17.86 -1.24 28.73
N PHE A 63 -18.65 -0.16 28.70
CA PHE A 63 -18.79 0.89 27.67
C PHE A 63 -18.24 2.26 28.09
N ASN A 64 -17.72 3.02 27.11
CA ASN A 64 -17.69 4.48 27.14
C ASN A 64 -17.60 5.03 25.70
N ASP A 65 -18.43 6.01 25.38
CA ASP A 65 -18.94 6.23 24.03
C ASP A 65 -18.05 7.15 23.17
N LYS A 66 -17.58 6.65 22.01
CA LYS A 66 -17.07 7.44 20.86
C LYS A 66 -17.17 6.59 19.58
N LYS A 67 -18.19 6.91 18.78
CA LYS A 67 -18.62 6.26 17.53
C LYS A 67 -17.71 6.60 16.34
N PHE A 68 -17.44 5.62 15.49
CA PHE A 68 -16.84 5.76 14.17
C PHE A 68 -17.80 5.33 13.08
N VAL A 69 -17.69 5.94 11.90
CA VAL A 69 -18.50 5.63 10.72
C VAL A 69 -17.57 5.50 9.52
N ILE A 70 -17.47 4.30 8.96
CA ILE A 70 -16.81 4.05 7.68
C ILE A 70 -17.90 4.07 6.61
N LYS A 71 -17.77 5.01 5.68
CA LYS A 71 -18.65 5.09 4.51
C LYS A 71 -18.06 4.25 3.38
N PRO A 72 -18.78 3.24 2.87
CA PRO A 72 -18.34 2.52 1.70
C PRO A 72 -18.33 3.43 0.46
N VAL A 73 -17.48 3.10 -0.51
CA VAL A 73 -17.43 3.81 -1.80
C VAL A 73 -18.75 3.64 -2.55
N ASP A 74 -19.31 2.43 -2.51
CA ASP A 74 -20.66 2.17 -3.03
C ASP A 74 -21.71 2.71 -2.07
N LYS A 75 -22.41 3.77 -2.50
CA LYS A 75 -23.48 4.44 -1.74
C LYS A 75 -24.70 3.55 -1.46
N LYS A 76 -24.83 2.41 -2.14
CA LYS A 76 -25.90 1.42 -1.89
C LYS A 76 -25.60 0.56 -0.66
N VAL A 77 -24.33 0.47 -0.25
CA VAL A 77 -23.90 -0.30 0.91
C VAL A 77 -24.07 0.54 2.17
N GLN A 78 -24.55 -0.09 3.24
CA GLN A 78 -24.78 0.59 4.51
C GLN A 78 -23.46 0.99 5.18
N ASP A 79 -23.43 2.18 5.78
CA ASP A 79 -22.34 2.65 6.63
C ASP A 79 -21.98 1.62 7.71
N PHE A 80 -20.68 1.33 7.81
CA PHE A 80 -20.17 0.50 8.88
C PHE A 80 -19.88 1.36 10.12
N VAL A 81 -20.55 1.05 11.22
CA VAL A 81 -20.44 1.81 12.46
C VAL A 81 -19.81 0.95 13.54
N PHE A 82 -18.74 1.45 14.15
CA PHE A 82 -18.08 0.78 15.26
C PHE A 82 -17.74 1.74 16.40
N TYR A 83 -17.40 1.16 17.54
CA TYR A 83 -17.08 1.85 18.78
C TYR A 83 -15.75 1.31 19.28
N ALA A 84 -14.85 2.19 19.69
CA ALA A 84 -13.59 1.77 20.31
C ALA A 84 -13.61 2.13 21.82
N PRO A 85 -13.15 1.23 22.69
CA PRO A 85 -13.40 1.30 24.13
C PRO A 85 -12.60 2.40 24.85
N ARG A 86 -11.58 2.99 24.20
CA ARG A 86 -10.69 3.98 24.82
C ARG A 86 -10.37 5.11 23.85
N LEU A 87 -10.45 6.36 24.33
CA LEU A 87 -10.09 7.55 23.54
C LEU A 87 -8.67 7.51 22.96
N ARG A 88 -7.70 6.91 23.68
CA ARG A 88 -6.33 6.75 23.18
C ARG A 88 -6.27 5.87 21.92
N ILE A 89 -7.11 4.83 21.85
CA ILE A 89 -7.24 3.96 20.68
C ILE A 89 -7.82 4.76 19.52
N ASN A 90 -8.85 5.56 19.77
CA ASN A 90 -9.47 6.40 18.75
C ASN A 90 -8.49 7.38 18.11
N LYS A 91 -7.65 8.03 18.93
CA LYS A 91 -6.60 8.94 18.43
C LYS A 91 -5.58 8.20 17.57
N ARG A 92 -5.23 6.95 17.92
CA ARG A 92 -4.33 6.13 17.11
C ARG A 92 -4.98 5.75 15.79
N ILE A 93 -6.21 5.22 15.81
CA ILE A 93 -6.96 4.87 14.59
C ILE A 93 -7.02 6.07 13.62
N LEU A 94 -7.39 7.26 14.12
CA LEU A 94 -7.42 8.47 13.29
C LEU A 94 -6.05 8.84 12.72
N ARG A 95 -4.98 8.76 13.52
CA ARG A 95 -3.62 9.05 13.05
C ARG A 95 -3.20 8.08 11.94
N GLU A 96 -3.46 6.79 12.10
CA GLU A 96 -3.14 5.78 11.08
C GLU A 96 -3.93 6.04 9.79
N MET A 97 -5.23 6.35 9.89
CA MET A 97 -6.05 6.67 8.72
C MET A 97 -5.56 7.93 8.00
N CYS A 98 -5.26 9.02 8.70
CA CYS A 98 -4.73 10.24 8.08
C CYS A 98 -3.33 10.02 7.48
N ALA A 99 -2.47 9.21 8.13
CA ALA A 99 -1.16 8.89 7.59
C ALA A 99 -1.27 8.10 6.28
N ARG A 100 -2.23 7.18 6.19
CA ARG A 100 -2.54 6.45 4.96
C ARG A 100 -3.03 7.38 3.86
N GLU A 101 -4.03 8.23 4.13
CA GLU A 101 -4.56 9.18 3.14
C GLU A 101 -3.44 10.09 2.59
N ALA A 102 -2.53 10.55 3.46
CA ALA A 102 -1.37 11.33 3.04
C ALA A 102 -0.35 10.54 2.21
N ALA A 103 -0.18 9.24 2.49
CA ALA A 103 0.69 8.36 1.71
C ALA A 103 0.11 8.09 0.31
N GLU A 104 -1.20 7.84 0.21
CA GLU A 104 -1.92 7.68 -1.07
C GLU A 104 -1.81 8.95 -1.92
N GLN A 105 -2.00 10.13 -1.31
CA GLN A 105 -1.84 11.40 -2.02
C GLN A 105 -0.43 11.60 -2.57
N LYS A 106 0.60 11.30 -1.76
CA LYS A 106 1.99 11.37 -2.21
C LYS A 106 2.29 10.37 -3.33
N GLN A 107 1.70 9.18 -3.29
CA GLN A 107 1.87 8.20 -4.35
C GLN A 107 1.34 8.76 -5.68
N HIS A 108 0.14 9.34 -5.69
CA HIS A 108 -0.41 9.99 -6.88
C HIS A 108 0.46 11.15 -7.38
N GLU A 109 1.03 11.95 -6.47
CA GLU A 109 1.97 13.02 -6.84
C GLU A 109 3.25 12.47 -7.49
N TYR A 110 3.82 11.40 -6.96
CA TYR A 110 4.99 10.75 -7.55
C TYR A 110 4.67 10.12 -8.91
N GLU A 111 3.53 9.47 -9.05
CA GLU A 111 3.08 8.90 -10.32
C GLU A 111 2.93 9.99 -11.40
N ALA A 112 2.29 11.12 -11.06
CA ALA A 112 2.17 12.26 -11.96
C ALA A 112 3.53 12.85 -12.35
N LYS A 113 4.44 13.00 -11.38
CA LYS A 113 5.79 13.51 -11.62
C LYS A 113 6.62 12.56 -12.50
N MET A 114 6.50 11.25 -12.27
CA MET A 114 7.17 10.24 -13.07
C MET A 114 6.69 10.25 -14.53
N LEU A 115 5.39 10.49 -14.75
CA LEU A 115 4.84 10.61 -16.09
C LEU A 115 5.40 11.84 -16.82
N SER A 116 5.37 13.01 -16.18
CA SER A 116 5.95 14.24 -16.75
C SER A 116 7.46 14.10 -17.03
N MET A 117 8.22 13.49 -16.12
CA MET A 117 9.65 13.24 -16.33
C MET A 117 9.90 12.31 -17.51
N LYS A 118 9.02 11.33 -17.73
CA LYS A 118 9.10 10.43 -18.88
C LYS A 118 8.86 11.18 -20.20
N GLU A 119 7.86 12.05 -20.25
CA GLU A 119 7.57 12.89 -21.43
C GLU A 119 8.75 13.82 -21.76
N GLU A 120 9.33 14.48 -20.75
CA GLU A 120 10.52 15.34 -20.93
C GLU A 120 11.72 14.54 -21.43
N MET A 121 11.94 13.34 -20.90
CA MET A 121 13.03 12.47 -21.34
C MET A 121 12.86 12.03 -22.80
N GLU A 122 11.65 11.65 -23.21
CA GLU A 122 11.34 11.28 -24.59
C GLU A 122 11.56 12.46 -25.55
N SER A 123 11.13 13.68 -25.17
CA SER A 123 11.40 14.89 -25.95
C SER A 123 12.90 15.18 -26.08
N ALA A 124 13.65 15.12 -24.98
CA ALA A 124 15.09 15.36 -24.99
C ALA A 124 15.85 14.30 -25.82
N GLN A 125 15.37 13.06 -25.81
CA GLN A 125 15.95 11.99 -26.62
C GLN A 125 15.77 12.24 -28.11
N LEU A 126 14.59 12.74 -28.52
CA LEU A 126 14.32 13.13 -29.90
C LEU A 126 15.19 14.33 -30.33
N ASP A 127 15.32 15.35 -29.49
CA ASP A 127 16.20 16.49 -29.76
C ASP A 127 17.67 16.07 -29.92
N LEU A 128 18.12 15.12 -29.10
CA LEU A 128 19.47 14.55 -29.21
C LEU A 128 19.66 13.83 -30.56
N GLU A 129 18.69 13.05 -31.00
CA GLU A 129 18.73 12.35 -32.30
C GLU A 129 18.78 13.35 -33.46
N VAL A 130 17.97 14.40 -33.40
CA VAL A 130 17.98 15.50 -34.39
C VAL A 130 19.35 16.19 -34.42
N ALA A 131 19.92 16.51 -33.25
CA ALA A 131 21.22 17.14 -33.14
C ALA A 131 22.35 16.24 -33.69
N GLN A 132 22.33 14.95 -33.35
CA GLN A 132 23.28 13.96 -33.87
C GLN A 132 23.18 13.84 -35.40
N GLY A 133 21.97 13.80 -35.95
CA GLY A 133 21.73 13.76 -37.39
C GLY A 133 22.24 15.03 -38.10
N ARG A 134 22.12 16.20 -37.45
CA ARG A 134 22.67 17.45 -37.98
C ARG A 134 24.19 17.48 -37.97
N ILE A 135 24.81 17.02 -36.88
CA ILE A 135 26.27 16.89 -36.78
C ILE A 135 26.81 15.97 -37.89
N ARG A 136 26.12 14.85 -38.15
CA ARG A 136 26.51 13.92 -39.21
C ARG A 136 26.52 14.58 -40.59
N ARG A 137 25.43 15.27 -40.94
CA ARG A 137 25.33 16.02 -42.21
C ARG A 137 26.41 17.08 -42.35
N LEU A 138 26.68 17.84 -41.28
CA LEU A 138 27.74 18.85 -41.29
C LEU A 138 29.13 18.22 -41.46
N LYS A 139 29.38 17.04 -40.87
CA LYS A 139 30.63 16.30 -41.09
C LYS A 139 30.78 15.86 -42.53
N ASP A 140 29.72 15.34 -43.15
CA ASP A 140 29.75 14.88 -44.54
C ASP A 140 30.03 16.07 -45.49
N GLN A 141 29.39 17.22 -45.27
CA GLN A 141 29.66 18.45 -46.04
C GLN A 141 31.11 18.94 -45.91
N ILE A 142 31.69 18.87 -44.71
CA ILE A 142 33.10 19.24 -44.50
C ILE A 142 34.02 18.27 -45.24
N TYR A 143 33.68 16.99 -45.30
CA TYR A 143 34.45 16.00 -46.04
C TYR A 143 34.42 16.28 -47.54
N GLU A 144 33.23 16.55 -48.10
CA GLU A 144 33.05 16.91 -49.52
C GLU A 144 33.75 18.20 -49.94
N LEU A 145 33.89 19.18 -49.04
CA LEU A 145 34.57 20.46 -49.33
C LEU A 145 36.11 20.38 -49.23
N ASN A 146 36.65 19.32 -48.64
CA ASN A 146 38.09 19.12 -48.45
C ASN A 146 38.70 18.08 -49.43
N GLU A 147 37.88 17.48 -50.31
CA GLU A 147 38.30 16.78 -51.54
C GLU A 147 38.33 17.74 -52.74
#